data_AF-A0A960MCS2-F1
#
_entry.id   AF-A0A960MCS2-F1
#
_cell.length_a   1.000
_cell.length_b   1.000
_cell.length_c   1.000
_cell.angle_alpha   90.00
_cell.angle_beta   90.00
_cell.angle_gamma   90.00
#
_symmetry.space_group_name_H-M   'P 1'
#
loop_
_entity.id
_entity.type
_entity.pdbx_description
1 polymer ?
#
loop_
_entity_poly.entity_id
_entity_poly.type
_entity_poly.pdbx_seq_one_letter_code
_entity_poly.pdbx_strand_id
1 'polypeptide(L)'
;MFLALFSAAGHCGAEVPGKVRVYILAGQSNMQGSAHRSTFSAMGDDPRTAPLLDEILDADGEPVVCDHTWITYLTGGQDGEKVLQGKVKVGYGFDSERIGPEYAFGITMDKAFDDPILLIKTAWGGKSLAVDFRPPSAGPYVPSEQERERGQIPEQEAVGHYFRDMIRFVRATLESEESIRKVVPGYEAKQGYELAGFVWFQGWNDMCNRHHLGQYTENMIHFIGDVREELGRPNLPFVVGILGVYGTDPDSRKFDKGLPVSAFRAAQFAAVEQYDQKAPKAYLGNVIAVDSGPFFELELSDLYWKRRLTGEWKRRVKLGEMTLEKYREECARYGFGDGDLTSDEQRTWDRCASNAEYHYLGSGKTFVRFGKALAESLLEMQKP
;
A
#
# COMPACT_ATOMS: atom_id res chain seq x y z
N MET A 1 5.45 -30.57 -68.54
CA MET A 1 4.57 -29.96 -67.52
C MET A 1 5.19 -30.24 -66.16
N PHE A 2 6.05 -29.34 -65.68
CA PHE A 2 6.60 -29.38 -64.32
C PHE A 2 6.08 -28.13 -63.61
N LEU A 3 5.09 -28.29 -62.72
CA LEU A 3 4.67 -27.23 -61.82
C LEU A 3 5.48 -27.36 -60.53
N ALA A 4 6.37 -26.39 -60.29
CA ALA A 4 6.97 -26.18 -58.99
C ALA A 4 5.97 -25.45 -58.09
N LEU A 5 5.53 -26.12 -57.02
CA LEU A 5 4.76 -25.51 -55.94
C LEU A 5 5.74 -24.82 -54.98
N PHE A 6 5.79 -23.49 -55.02
CA PHE A 6 6.42 -22.69 -53.96
C PHE A 6 5.44 -22.62 -52.78
N SER A 7 5.77 -23.31 -51.69
CA SER A 7 5.10 -23.11 -50.41
C SER A 7 5.65 -21.86 -49.76
N ALA A 8 4.89 -20.76 -49.79
CA ALA A 8 5.19 -19.57 -49.01
C ALA A 8 4.90 -19.87 -47.53
N ALA A 9 5.93 -20.18 -46.76
CA ALA A 9 5.86 -20.16 -45.31
C ALA A 9 5.71 -18.70 -44.87
N GLY A 10 4.48 -18.28 -44.58
CA GLY A 10 4.20 -17.03 -43.90
C GLY A 10 4.94 -17.02 -42.57
N HIS A 11 6.00 -16.22 -42.49
CA HIS A 11 6.58 -15.85 -41.22
C HIS A 11 5.55 -14.98 -40.51
N CYS A 12 4.80 -15.58 -39.59
CA CYS A 12 4.11 -14.85 -38.55
C CYS A 12 5.22 -14.24 -37.68
N GLY A 13 5.71 -13.06 -38.07
CA GLY A 13 6.57 -12.28 -37.19
C GLY A 13 5.75 -12.01 -35.94
N ALA A 14 6.18 -12.54 -34.80
CA ALA A 14 5.61 -12.13 -33.52
C ALA A 14 5.69 -10.61 -33.47
N GLU A 15 4.55 -9.94 -33.34
CA GLU A 15 4.52 -8.50 -33.09
C GLU A 15 5.43 -8.24 -31.90
N VAL A 16 6.36 -7.29 -32.07
CA VAL A 16 7.22 -6.87 -30.97
C VAL A 16 6.27 -6.29 -29.93
N PRO A 17 6.19 -6.87 -28.71
CA PRO A 17 5.25 -6.37 -27.71
C PRO A 17 5.56 -4.90 -27.43
N GLY A 18 4.56 -4.08 -27.11
CA GLY A 18 4.80 -2.66 -26.90
C GLY A 18 5.73 -2.37 -25.72
N LYS A 19 6.00 -1.07 -25.54
CA LYS A 19 6.89 -0.55 -24.50
C LYS A 19 6.44 -1.01 -23.11
N VAL A 20 7.38 -1.47 -22.28
CA VAL A 20 7.04 -1.92 -20.91
C VAL A 20 6.60 -0.72 -20.07
N ARG A 21 5.39 -0.76 -19.50
CA ARG A 21 4.92 0.25 -18.54
C ARG A 21 5.38 -0.12 -17.13
N VAL A 22 6.14 0.78 -16.49
CA VAL A 22 6.72 0.56 -15.17
C VAL A 22 6.03 1.46 -14.14
N TYR A 23 5.53 0.84 -13.08
CA TYR A 23 4.94 1.54 -11.94
C TYR A 23 5.72 1.22 -10.66
N ILE A 24 5.99 2.25 -9.85
CA ILE A 24 6.68 2.09 -8.56
C ILE A 24 5.66 2.18 -7.45
N LEU A 25 5.63 1.18 -6.56
CA LEU A 25 4.75 1.13 -5.40
C LEU A 25 5.59 1.12 -4.12
N ALA A 26 5.58 2.23 -3.38
CA ALA A 26 6.44 2.39 -2.20
C ALA A 26 5.65 2.75 -0.93
N GLY A 27 6.15 2.34 0.23
CA GLY A 27 5.54 2.72 1.50
C GLY A 27 5.93 1.85 2.68
N GLN A 28 5.09 1.86 3.72
CA GLN A 28 5.28 1.05 4.92
C GLN A 28 4.42 -0.23 4.92
N SER A 29 4.11 -0.80 6.09
CA SER A 29 3.25 -1.98 6.28
C SER A 29 1.90 -1.97 5.53
N ASN A 30 1.27 -0.80 5.33
CA ASN A 30 0.03 -0.70 4.56
C ASN A 30 0.26 -0.78 3.04
N MET A 31 1.43 -0.42 2.53
CA MET A 31 1.83 -0.78 1.16
C MET A 31 2.27 -2.24 1.09
N GLN A 32 2.97 -2.74 2.12
CA GLN A 32 3.37 -4.14 2.21
C GLN A 32 2.17 -5.07 2.10
N GLY A 33 1.09 -4.79 2.84
CA GLY A 33 -0.18 -5.49 2.68
C GLY A 33 -0.43 -6.57 3.71
N SER A 34 -1.59 -6.50 4.35
CA SER A 34 -1.96 -7.39 5.46
C SER A 34 -3.24 -8.18 5.22
N ALA A 35 -3.87 -8.00 4.06
CA ALA A 35 -5.10 -8.67 3.72
C ALA A 35 -4.84 -10.11 3.30
N HIS A 36 -5.33 -11.05 4.09
CA HIS A 36 -5.19 -12.48 3.83
C HIS A 36 -6.26 -12.94 2.84
N ARG A 37 -5.90 -13.87 1.94
CA ARG A 37 -6.82 -14.36 0.90
C ARG A 37 -8.14 -14.94 1.44
N SER A 38 -8.13 -15.43 2.68
CA SER A 38 -9.36 -15.90 3.37
C SER A 38 -10.44 -14.82 3.51
N THR A 39 -10.07 -13.54 3.45
CA THR A 39 -11.01 -12.42 3.57
C THR A 39 -11.73 -12.05 2.27
N PHE A 40 -11.37 -12.66 1.14
CA PHE A 40 -11.93 -12.31 -0.16
C PHE A 40 -13.40 -12.72 -0.28
N SER A 41 -13.77 -13.91 0.19
CA SER A 41 -15.15 -14.39 0.09
C SER A 41 -16.18 -13.44 0.70
N ALA A 42 -15.83 -12.72 1.77
CA ALA A 42 -16.69 -11.74 2.42
C ALA A 42 -16.99 -10.52 1.53
N MET A 43 -16.17 -10.25 0.50
CA MET A 43 -16.45 -9.18 -0.46
C MET A 43 -17.72 -9.44 -1.27
N GLY A 44 -18.07 -10.71 -1.48
CA GLY A 44 -19.27 -11.12 -2.22
C GLY A 44 -20.58 -10.83 -1.46
N ASP A 45 -20.50 -10.62 -0.14
CA ASP A 45 -21.67 -10.32 0.69
C ASP A 45 -22.12 -8.85 0.55
N ASP A 46 -21.27 -7.95 0.02
CA ASP A 46 -21.57 -6.53 -0.18
C ASP A 46 -21.74 -6.22 -1.67
N PRO A 47 -22.90 -5.71 -2.12
CA PRO A 47 -23.15 -5.36 -3.51
C PRO A 47 -22.11 -4.41 -4.13
N ARG A 48 -21.44 -3.59 -3.31
CA ARG A 48 -20.39 -2.64 -3.77
C ARG A 48 -19.08 -3.33 -4.09
N THR A 49 -18.84 -4.54 -3.57
CA THR A 49 -17.60 -5.28 -3.76
C THR A 49 -17.77 -6.66 -4.37
N ALA A 50 -19.00 -7.15 -4.49
CA ALA A 50 -19.28 -8.38 -5.21
C ALA A 50 -18.72 -8.36 -6.65
N PRO A 51 -18.88 -7.30 -7.46
CA PRO A 51 -18.25 -7.25 -8.78
C PRO A 51 -16.72 -7.28 -8.72
N LEU A 52 -16.12 -6.73 -7.67
CA LEU A 52 -14.66 -6.76 -7.49
C LEU A 52 -14.16 -8.14 -7.07
N LEU A 53 -15.01 -8.97 -6.45
CA LEU A 53 -14.66 -10.35 -6.14
C LEU A 53 -14.48 -11.16 -7.45
N ASP A 54 -15.41 -10.99 -8.39
CA ASP A 54 -15.37 -11.61 -9.72
C ASP A 54 -14.14 -11.17 -10.53
N GLU A 55 -13.55 -10.02 -10.19
CA GLU A 55 -12.34 -9.51 -10.83
C GLU A 55 -11.05 -10.13 -10.28
N ILE A 56 -11.06 -10.64 -9.04
CA ILE A 56 -9.86 -11.12 -8.34
C ILE A 56 -9.85 -12.63 -8.12
N LEU A 57 -10.95 -13.33 -8.41
CA LEU A 57 -11.07 -14.78 -8.42
C LEU A 57 -11.32 -15.28 -9.85
N ASP A 58 -10.78 -16.45 -10.16
CA ASP A 58 -11.04 -17.15 -11.42
C ASP A 58 -12.34 -17.98 -11.34
N ALA A 59 -12.63 -18.71 -12.43
CA ALA A 59 -13.85 -19.53 -12.53
C ALA A 59 -13.90 -20.70 -11.52
N ASP A 60 -12.75 -21.11 -10.98
CA ASP A 60 -12.64 -22.15 -9.96
C ASP A 60 -12.71 -21.56 -8.53
N GLY A 61 -12.78 -20.23 -8.42
CA GLY A 61 -12.83 -19.49 -7.15
C GLY A 61 -11.45 -19.28 -6.51
N GLU A 62 -10.36 -19.51 -7.25
CA GLU A 62 -9.00 -19.25 -6.78
C GLU A 62 -8.53 -17.83 -7.15
N PRO A 63 -7.62 -17.22 -6.36
CA PRO A 63 -7.10 -15.90 -6.69
C PRO A 63 -6.39 -15.84 -8.04
N VAL A 64 -6.80 -14.89 -8.88
CA VAL A 64 -6.24 -14.61 -10.21
C VAL A 64 -4.71 -14.40 -10.16
N VAL A 65 -4.05 -14.87 -11.21
CA VAL A 65 -2.67 -14.52 -11.56
C VAL A 65 -2.70 -13.66 -12.81
N CYS A 66 -2.08 -12.47 -12.77
CA CYS A 66 -2.03 -11.57 -13.92
C CYS A 66 -1.35 -12.20 -15.16
N ASP A 67 -1.78 -11.79 -16.34
CA ASP A 67 -1.29 -12.33 -17.61
C ASP A 67 0.01 -11.64 -18.07
N HIS A 68 0.01 -10.31 -18.09
CA HIS A 68 1.13 -9.47 -18.54
C HIS A 68 1.66 -8.49 -17.50
N THR A 69 1.10 -8.49 -16.27
CA THR A 69 1.62 -7.71 -15.15
C THR A 69 2.56 -8.51 -14.28
N TRP A 70 3.81 -8.07 -14.27
CA TRP A 70 4.91 -8.64 -13.48
C TRP A 70 5.22 -7.75 -12.29
N ILE A 71 5.86 -8.30 -11.27
CA ILE A 71 6.28 -7.59 -10.08
C ILE A 71 7.67 -8.05 -9.64
N THR A 72 8.47 -7.09 -9.21
CA THR A 72 9.63 -7.30 -8.34
C THR A 72 9.40 -6.53 -7.05
N TYR A 73 9.59 -7.19 -5.92
CA TYR A 73 9.23 -6.66 -4.61
C TYR A 73 10.40 -6.80 -3.63
N LEU A 74 11.00 -5.66 -3.26
CA LEU A 74 11.95 -5.58 -2.15
C LEU A 74 11.18 -5.35 -0.84
N THR A 75 11.37 -6.26 0.11
CA THR A 75 10.77 -6.19 1.44
C THR A 75 11.65 -6.85 2.47
N GLY A 76 11.22 -6.90 3.73
CA GLY A 76 11.99 -7.51 4.79
C GLY A 76 11.36 -7.29 6.16
N GLY A 77 12.04 -7.81 7.17
CA GLY A 77 11.69 -7.70 8.58
C GLY A 77 12.92 -7.89 9.45
N GLN A 78 12.74 -8.48 10.64
CA GLN A 78 13.87 -8.79 11.54
C GLN A 78 14.85 -9.83 10.95
N ASP A 79 14.38 -10.68 10.04
CA ASP A 79 15.16 -11.77 9.43
C ASP A 79 15.94 -11.36 8.17
N GLY A 80 16.00 -10.06 7.87
CA GLY A 80 16.71 -9.50 6.73
C GLY A 80 15.83 -9.15 5.52
N GLU A 81 16.47 -8.62 4.49
CA GLU A 81 15.83 -8.23 3.24
C GLU A 81 15.59 -9.45 2.33
N LYS A 82 14.46 -9.44 1.62
CA LYS A 82 14.09 -10.44 0.63
C LYS A 82 13.57 -9.76 -0.63
N VAL A 83 13.87 -10.37 -1.78
CA VAL A 83 13.35 -9.97 -3.09
C VAL A 83 12.41 -11.06 -3.58
N LEU A 84 11.17 -10.69 -3.88
CA LEU A 84 10.15 -11.57 -4.47
C LEU A 84 9.87 -11.13 -5.91
N GLN A 85 9.76 -12.06 -6.85
CA GLN A 85 9.56 -11.76 -8.27
C GLN A 85 8.57 -12.72 -8.93
N GLY A 86 7.90 -12.27 -9.99
CA GLY A 86 7.00 -13.10 -10.80
C GLY A 86 5.82 -12.31 -11.35
N LYS A 87 4.80 -13.01 -11.83
CA LYS A 87 3.50 -12.41 -12.19
C LYS A 87 2.79 -11.93 -10.92
N VAL A 88 2.06 -10.82 -11.00
CA VAL A 88 1.23 -10.37 -9.88
C VAL A 88 0.20 -11.43 -9.54
N LYS A 89 0.16 -11.82 -8.25
CA LYS A 89 -0.75 -12.79 -7.64
C LYS A 89 -0.79 -12.58 -6.12
N VAL A 90 -1.59 -13.38 -5.41
CA VAL A 90 -1.46 -13.47 -3.94
C VAL A 90 -0.04 -13.89 -3.55
N GLY A 91 0.51 -13.25 -2.51
CA GLY A 91 1.82 -13.58 -1.94
C GLY A 91 2.88 -12.50 -2.05
N TYR A 92 2.53 -11.32 -2.58
CA TYR A 92 3.36 -10.11 -2.50
C TYR A 92 2.93 -9.17 -1.37
N GLY A 93 2.15 -9.70 -0.41
CA GLY A 93 1.83 -9.08 0.87
C GLY A 93 2.93 -9.22 1.92
N PHE A 94 2.54 -9.17 3.20
CA PHE A 94 3.41 -9.50 4.33
C PHE A 94 4.02 -10.92 4.23
N ASP A 95 3.25 -11.87 3.71
CA ASP A 95 3.65 -13.26 3.47
C ASP A 95 2.97 -13.82 2.20
N SER A 96 3.16 -15.12 1.94
CA SER A 96 2.69 -15.82 0.75
C SER A 96 1.16 -15.92 0.62
N GLU A 97 0.40 -15.66 1.68
CA GLU A 97 -1.07 -15.75 1.68
C GLU A 97 -1.75 -14.38 1.71
N ARG A 98 -0.95 -13.30 1.70
CA ARG A 98 -1.43 -11.94 1.85
C ARG A 98 -1.17 -11.10 0.60
N ILE A 99 -1.96 -10.04 0.49
CA ILE A 99 -1.85 -8.99 -0.52
C ILE A 99 -1.77 -7.62 0.14
N GLY A 100 -1.15 -6.69 -0.56
CA GLY A 100 -1.36 -5.26 -0.38
C GLY A 100 -2.15 -4.66 -1.54
N PRO A 101 -2.07 -3.33 -1.72
CA PRO A 101 -2.75 -2.65 -2.83
C PRO A 101 -2.23 -3.12 -4.21
N GLU A 102 -1.04 -3.71 -4.29
CA GLU A 102 -0.41 -4.15 -5.54
C GLU A 102 -1.25 -5.19 -6.30
N TYR A 103 -2.04 -6.00 -5.59
CA TYR A 103 -2.76 -7.10 -6.23
C TYR A 103 -3.87 -6.58 -7.13
N ALA A 104 -4.80 -5.79 -6.57
CA ALA A 104 -5.86 -5.18 -7.35
C ALA A 104 -5.34 -4.07 -8.28
N PHE A 105 -4.26 -3.37 -7.90
CA PHE A 105 -3.57 -2.45 -8.80
C PHE A 105 -3.10 -3.17 -10.06
N GLY A 106 -2.39 -4.29 -9.88
CA GLY A 106 -1.85 -5.09 -10.97
C GLY A 106 -2.95 -5.64 -11.87
N ILE A 107 -4.00 -6.25 -11.29
CA ILE A 107 -5.16 -6.75 -12.05
C ILE A 107 -5.84 -5.63 -12.86
N THR A 108 -5.97 -4.42 -12.29
CA THR A 108 -6.58 -3.28 -12.98
C THR A 108 -5.73 -2.83 -14.16
N MET A 109 -4.40 -2.76 -13.99
CA MET A 109 -3.48 -2.42 -15.08
C MET A 109 -3.45 -3.52 -16.15
N ASP A 110 -3.48 -4.79 -15.75
CA ASP A 110 -3.57 -5.95 -16.62
C ASP A 110 -4.77 -5.79 -17.57
N LYS A 111 -5.95 -5.48 -17.03
CA LYS A 111 -7.15 -5.30 -17.88
C LYS A 111 -7.10 -4.06 -18.78
N ALA A 112 -6.29 -3.07 -18.42
CA ALA A 112 -6.25 -1.79 -19.11
C ALA A 112 -5.32 -1.79 -20.34
N PHE A 113 -4.35 -2.71 -20.41
CA PHE A 113 -3.32 -2.71 -21.44
C PHE A 113 -2.92 -4.13 -21.86
N ASP A 114 -2.78 -4.36 -23.15
CA ASP A 114 -2.21 -5.62 -23.68
C ASP A 114 -0.66 -5.66 -23.60
N ASP A 115 -0.01 -4.51 -23.37
CA ASP A 115 1.45 -4.40 -23.28
C ASP A 115 1.97 -4.90 -21.92
N PRO A 116 3.22 -5.40 -21.84
CA PRO A 116 3.82 -5.81 -20.57
C PRO A 116 3.89 -4.68 -19.54
N ILE A 117 3.51 -5.00 -18.30
CA ILE A 117 3.56 -4.10 -17.15
C ILE A 117 4.55 -4.65 -16.12
N LEU A 118 5.35 -3.78 -15.53
CA LEU A 118 6.29 -4.08 -14.44
C LEU A 118 5.98 -3.23 -13.21
N LEU A 119 5.59 -3.87 -12.12
CA LEU A 119 5.51 -3.25 -10.80
C LEU A 119 6.86 -3.40 -10.08
N ILE A 120 7.42 -2.30 -9.63
CA ILE A 120 8.58 -2.29 -8.72
C ILE A 120 8.05 -1.87 -7.35
N LYS A 121 7.87 -2.84 -6.46
CA LYS A 121 7.36 -2.61 -5.12
C LYS A 121 8.50 -2.53 -4.11
N THR A 122 8.45 -1.57 -3.19
CA THR A 122 9.40 -1.44 -2.07
C THR A 122 8.65 -1.05 -0.80
N ALA A 123 8.50 -1.99 0.13
CA ALA A 123 7.67 -1.73 1.31
C ALA A 123 8.10 -2.54 2.53
N TRP A 124 8.15 -1.86 3.68
CA TRP A 124 8.65 -2.40 4.94
C TRP A 124 7.79 -1.96 6.13
N GLY A 125 7.61 -2.84 7.11
CA GLY A 125 6.84 -2.51 8.31
C GLY A 125 7.53 -1.45 9.19
N GLY A 126 6.73 -0.57 9.80
CA GLY A 126 7.18 0.32 10.86
C GLY A 126 8.12 1.45 10.43
N LYS A 127 7.99 1.95 9.19
CA LYS A 127 8.87 2.99 8.63
C LYS A 127 8.18 4.36 8.54
N SER A 128 8.91 5.41 8.89
CA SER A 128 8.43 6.79 8.82
C SER A 128 8.99 7.54 7.60
N LEU A 129 8.26 8.56 7.16
CA LEU A 129 8.78 9.55 6.22
C LEU A 129 9.78 10.49 6.91
N ALA A 130 9.53 10.83 8.18
CA ALA A 130 10.39 11.73 8.95
C ALA A 130 11.83 11.23 9.11
N VAL A 131 12.05 9.91 9.20
CA VAL A 131 13.35 9.28 9.46
C VAL A 131 13.72 8.29 8.35
N ASP A 132 13.01 7.16 8.23
CA ASP A 132 13.44 6.02 7.39
C ASP A 132 13.48 6.35 5.90
N PHE A 133 12.44 7.04 5.42
CA PHE A 133 12.30 7.50 4.04
C PHE A 133 12.62 8.98 3.87
N ARG A 134 13.31 9.59 4.84
CA ARG A 134 13.62 11.02 4.80
C ARG A 134 14.36 11.36 3.50
N PRO A 135 13.79 12.24 2.66
CA PRO A 135 14.43 12.61 1.40
C PRO A 135 15.64 13.53 1.65
N PRO A 136 16.71 13.41 0.85
CA PRO A 136 17.90 14.25 0.99
C PRO A 136 17.62 15.76 1.10
N SER A 137 16.71 16.30 0.29
CA SER A 137 16.42 17.74 0.24
C SER A 137 15.66 18.26 1.47
N ALA A 138 15.10 17.38 2.31
CA ALA A 138 14.57 17.76 3.63
C ALA A 138 15.68 18.06 4.65
N GLY A 139 16.96 17.84 4.31
CA GLY A 139 18.09 18.08 5.21
C GLY A 139 18.22 17.04 6.33
N PRO A 140 19.11 17.25 7.31
CA PRO A 140 19.32 16.29 8.41
C PRO A 140 18.08 16.17 9.30
N TYR A 141 17.91 15.00 9.91
CA TYR A 141 16.88 14.82 10.93
C TYR A 141 17.26 15.56 12.21
N VAL A 142 16.34 16.36 12.75
CA VAL A 142 16.51 17.05 14.03
C VAL A 142 15.56 16.43 15.05
N PRO A 143 16.04 15.70 16.07
CA PRO A 143 15.18 15.11 17.09
C PRO A 143 14.51 16.18 17.95
N SER A 144 13.24 15.93 18.30
CA SER A 144 12.50 16.71 19.29
C SER A 144 13.11 16.61 20.70
N GLU A 145 12.74 17.52 21.60
CA GLU A 145 13.13 17.45 23.01
C GLU A 145 12.72 16.11 23.64
N GLN A 146 11.47 15.68 23.41
CA GLN A 146 10.96 14.41 23.92
C GLN A 146 11.75 13.19 23.42
N GLU A 147 12.16 13.17 22.13
CA GLU A 147 12.99 12.10 21.60
C GLU A 147 14.38 12.09 22.23
N ARG A 148 14.97 13.27 22.47
CA ARG A 148 16.27 13.39 23.15
C ARG A 148 16.19 12.88 24.58
N GLU A 149 15.17 13.30 25.33
CA GLU A 149 14.95 12.87 26.72
C GLU A 149 14.74 11.36 26.84
N ARG A 150 14.07 10.74 25.86
CA ARG A 150 13.82 9.30 25.82
C ARG A 150 14.98 8.49 25.21
N GLY A 151 16.05 9.14 24.75
CA GLY A 151 17.13 8.49 24.02
C GLY A 151 16.69 7.88 22.68
N GLN A 152 15.59 8.35 22.11
CA GLN A 152 15.00 7.90 20.84
C GLN A 152 15.55 8.71 19.67
N ILE A 153 16.87 8.85 19.60
CA ILE A 153 17.55 9.57 18.53
C ILE A 153 17.94 8.54 17.46
N PRO A 154 17.47 8.68 16.20
CA PRO A 154 17.89 7.77 15.15
C PRO A 154 19.38 7.95 14.84
N GLU A 155 20.06 6.85 14.56
CA GLU A 155 21.43 6.85 14.04
C GLU A 155 21.47 7.57 12.68
N GLN A 156 22.59 8.21 12.35
CA GLN A 156 22.73 9.02 11.14
C GLN A 156 22.51 8.16 9.87
N GLU A 157 22.99 6.93 9.89
CA GLU A 157 22.89 5.95 8.82
C GLU A 157 21.46 5.48 8.58
N ALA A 158 20.62 5.49 9.63
CA ALA A 158 19.21 5.11 9.54
C ALA A 158 18.37 6.18 8.83
N VAL A 159 18.77 7.46 8.91
CA VAL A 159 18.04 8.57 8.28
C VAL A 159 18.12 8.44 6.75
N GLY A 160 16.98 8.27 6.10
CA GLY A 160 16.84 8.11 4.65
C GLY A 160 17.32 6.76 4.12
N HIS A 161 17.59 5.77 4.99
CA HIS A 161 18.08 4.46 4.58
C HIS A 161 17.14 3.81 3.56
N TYR A 162 15.84 3.79 3.84
CA TYR A 162 14.85 3.16 2.98
C TYR A 162 14.52 3.98 1.74
N PHE A 163 14.73 5.30 1.76
CA PHE A 163 14.73 6.12 0.55
C PHE A 163 15.83 5.67 -0.41
N ARG A 164 17.07 5.55 0.10
CA ARG A 164 18.22 5.13 -0.70
C ARG A 164 18.03 3.71 -1.24
N ASP A 165 17.53 2.80 -0.42
CA ASP A 165 17.30 1.41 -0.82
C ASP A 165 16.20 1.26 -1.86
N MET A 166 15.13 2.05 -1.75
CA MET A 166 14.09 2.16 -2.79
C MET A 166 14.69 2.61 -4.12
N ILE A 167 15.42 3.72 -4.14
CA ILE A 167 16.02 4.26 -5.38
C ILE A 167 17.05 3.28 -5.97
N ARG A 168 17.89 2.66 -5.12
CA ARG A 168 18.86 1.64 -5.53
C ARG A 168 18.16 0.46 -6.21
N PHE A 169 17.08 -0.04 -5.62
CA PHE A 169 16.35 -1.19 -6.16
C PHE A 169 15.66 -0.89 -7.48
N VAL A 170 15.04 0.30 -7.59
CA VAL A 170 14.43 0.76 -8.85
C VAL A 170 15.49 0.86 -9.96
N ARG A 171 16.63 1.50 -9.68
CA ARG A 171 17.73 1.64 -10.65
C ARG A 171 18.30 0.28 -11.07
N ALA A 172 18.58 -0.61 -10.11
CA ALA A 172 19.14 -1.93 -10.39
C ALA A 172 18.18 -2.79 -11.24
N THR A 173 16.87 -2.68 -11.01
CA THR A 173 15.85 -3.39 -11.79
C THR A 173 15.85 -2.91 -13.25
N LEU A 174 16.02 -1.62 -13.49
CA LEU A 174 15.88 -0.97 -14.80
C LEU A 174 17.22 -0.71 -15.52
N GLU A 175 18.33 -1.16 -14.92
CA GLU A 175 19.70 -0.90 -15.36
C GLU A 175 20.01 -1.44 -16.77
N SER A 176 19.52 -2.64 -17.07
CA SER A 176 19.87 -3.37 -18.27
C SER A 176 18.74 -4.27 -18.76
N GLU A 177 18.86 -4.72 -20.01
CA GLU A 177 17.96 -5.73 -20.58
C GLU A 177 17.95 -7.02 -19.76
N GLU A 178 19.10 -7.45 -19.24
CA GLU A 178 19.20 -8.63 -18.39
C GLU A 178 18.45 -8.44 -17.07
N SER A 179 18.61 -7.29 -16.42
CA SER A 179 17.92 -6.97 -15.17
C SER A 179 16.40 -6.98 -15.32
N ILE A 180 15.87 -6.38 -16.40
CA ILE A 180 14.43 -6.37 -16.67
C ILE A 180 13.95 -7.78 -17.04
N ARG A 181 14.70 -8.55 -17.84
CA ARG A 181 14.37 -9.93 -18.22
C ARG A 181 14.24 -10.89 -17.04
N LYS A 182 14.94 -10.65 -15.93
CA LYS A 182 14.78 -11.43 -14.69
C LYS A 182 13.35 -11.39 -14.16
N VAL A 183 12.63 -10.31 -14.43
CA VAL A 183 11.26 -10.09 -13.97
C VAL A 183 10.23 -10.22 -15.09
N VAL A 184 10.57 -9.74 -16.29
CA VAL A 184 9.72 -9.76 -17.50
C VAL A 184 10.44 -10.59 -18.57
N PRO A 185 10.27 -11.93 -18.61
CA PRO A 185 11.11 -12.83 -19.43
C PRO A 185 11.15 -12.51 -20.93
N GLY A 186 10.07 -11.93 -21.47
CA GLY A 186 9.95 -11.55 -22.88
C GLY A 186 10.50 -10.17 -23.23
N TYR A 187 11.11 -9.45 -22.29
CA TYR A 187 11.63 -8.11 -22.56
C TYR A 187 12.75 -8.12 -23.59
N GLU A 188 12.74 -7.17 -24.51
CA GLU A 188 13.79 -6.87 -25.47
C GLU A 188 14.19 -5.40 -25.37
N ALA A 189 15.48 -5.09 -25.42
CA ALA A 189 15.98 -3.71 -25.28
C ALA A 189 15.33 -2.73 -26.29
N LYS A 190 14.96 -3.22 -27.48
CA LYS A 190 14.31 -2.42 -28.52
C LYS A 190 12.88 -1.97 -28.16
N GLN A 191 12.19 -2.66 -27.24
CA GLN A 191 10.88 -2.24 -26.74
C GLN A 191 10.98 -0.97 -25.90
N GLY A 192 12.07 -0.85 -25.14
CA GLY A 192 12.23 0.18 -24.10
C GLY A 192 11.19 0.05 -22.98
N TYR A 193 11.27 0.96 -22.02
CA TYR A 193 10.31 1.06 -20.93
C TYR A 193 9.91 2.51 -20.64
N GLU A 194 8.77 2.67 -19.97
CA GLU A 194 8.26 3.93 -19.47
C GLU A 194 8.06 3.89 -17.97
N LEU A 195 8.60 4.86 -17.23
CA LEU A 195 8.17 5.11 -15.86
C LEU A 195 6.82 5.85 -15.90
N ALA A 196 5.74 5.09 -15.73
CA ALA A 196 4.37 5.51 -15.98
C ALA A 196 3.68 6.07 -14.71
N GLY A 197 4.20 5.76 -13.52
CA GLY A 197 3.71 6.36 -12.29
C GLY A 197 4.41 5.87 -11.03
N PHE A 198 4.23 6.63 -9.96
CA PHE A 198 4.69 6.33 -8.62
C PHE A 198 3.52 6.39 -7.64
N VAL A 199 3.38 5.38 -6.79
CA VAL A 199 2.38 5.32 -5.73
C VAL A 199 3.08 5.25 -4.39
N TRP A 200 2.79 6.22 -3.53
CA TRP A 200 3.23 6.25 -2.14
C TRP A 200 2.07 5.88 -1.20
N PHE A 201 2.24 4.89 -0.33
CA PHE A 201 1.27 4.61 0.73
C PHE A 201 1.91 4.34 2.09
N GLN A 202 1.94 5.38 2.91
CA GLN A 202 2.52 5.38 4.24
C GLN A 202 1.81 6.40 5.13
N GLY A 203 1.92 6.24 6.45
CA GLY A 203 1.56 7.34 7.34
C GLY A 203 1.34 7.00 8.80
N TRP A 204 1.10 5.73 9.15
CA TRP A 204 0.77 5.35 10.54
C TRP A 204 1.82 5.80 11.55
N ASN A 205 3.11 5.60 11.23
CA ASN A 205 4.18 5.92 12.17
C ASN A 205 4.38 7.44 12.34
N ASP A 206 4.34 8.21 11.25
CA ASP A 206 4.40 9.68 11.32
C ASP A 206 3.17 10.25 12.03
N MET A 207 1.99 9.63 11.88
CA MET A 207 0.79 10.01 12.62
C MET A 207 0.95 9.78 14.14
N CYS A 208 1.60 8.69 14.55
CA CYS A 208 1.75 8.35 15.97
C CYS A 208 2.74 9.25 16.71
N ASN A 209 3.64 9.94 16.01
CA ASN A 209 4.61 10.85 16.59
C ASN A 209 4.31 12.31 16.19
N ARG A 210 4.00 13.17 17.16
CA ARG A 210 3.64 14.59 16.90
C ARG A 210 4.76 15.36 16.20
N HIS A 211 6.02 15.05 16.49
CA HIS A 211 7.16 15.67 15.83
C HIS A 211 7.29 15.23 14.37
N HIS A 212 7.00 13.97 14.07
CA HIS A 212 7.00 13.45 12.69
C HIS A 212 5.84 14.04 11.89
N LEU A 213 4.63 14.04 12.46
CA LEU A 213 3.45 14.67 11.87
C LEU A 213 3.71 16.13 11.49
N GLY A 214 4.31 16.91 12.38
CA GLY A 214 4.58 18.33 12.15
C GLY A 214 5.52 18.62 10.97
N GLN A 215 6.26 17.61 10.50
CA GLN A 215 7.17 17.73 9.36
C GLN A 215 6.61 17.07 8.09
N TYR A 216 5.49 16.34 8.18
CA TYR A 216 5.05 15.45 7.10
C TYR A 216 4.83 16.17 5.78
N THR A 217 4.13 17.32 5.81
CA THR A 217 3.81 18.08 4.61
C THR A 217 5.05 18.50 3.83
N GLU A 218 6.02 19.13 4.49
CA GLU A 218 7.27 19.56 3.84
C GLU A 218 8.11 18.36 3.38
N ASN A 219 8.26 17.34 4.23
CA ASN A 219 9.01 16.14 3.87
C ASN A 219 8.40 15.43 2.66
N MET A 220 7.08 15.42 2.51
CA MET A 220 6.42 14.81 1.36
C MET A 220 6.69 15.58 0.07
N ILE A 221 6.67 16.91 0.11
CA ILE A 221 7.01 17.76 -1.03
C ILE A 221 8.46 17.51 -1.48
N HIS A 222 9.39 17.46 -0.53
CA HIS A 222 10.78 17.07 -0.77
C HIS A 222 10.89 15.65 -1.35
N PHE A 223 10.14 14.70 -0.80
CA PHE A 223 10.18 13.30 -1.24
C PHE A 223 9.76 13.14 -2.69
N ILE A 224 8.67 13.78 -3.10
CA ILE A 224 8.20 13.75 -4.49
C ILE A 224 9.26 14.36 -5.42
N GLY A 225 9.82 15.52 -5.04
CA GLY A 225 10.88 16.18 -5.81
C GLY A 225 12.12 15.30 -5.99
N ASP A 226 12.63 14.74 -4.89
CA ASP A 226 13.85 13.93 -4.89
C ASP A 226 13.64 12.60 -5.63
N VAL A 227 12.46 11.97 -5.54
CA VAL A 227 12.15 10.79 -6.37
C VAL A 227 12.20 11.14 -7.86
N ARG A 228 11.60 12.27 -8.26
CA ARG A 228 11.60 12.71 -9.67
C ARG A 228 13.01 13.03 -10.17
N GLU A 229 13.82 13.66 -9.32
CA GLU A 229 15.22 13.96 -9.60
C GLU A 229 16.04 12.68 -9.76
N GLU A 230 16.01 11.79 -8.77
CA GLU A 230 16.77 10.53 -8.76
C GLU A 230 16.41 9.62 -9.94
N LEU A 231 15.15 9.66 -10.39
CA LEU A 231 14.71 8.87 -11.55
C LEU A 231 14.86 9.61 -12.88
N GLY A 232 15.25 10.90 -12.88
CA GLY A 232 15.34 11.73 -14.08
C GLY A 232 13.98 11.90 -14.79
N ARG A 233 12.87 11.91 -14.03
CA ARG A 233 11.50 11.98 -14.54
C ARG A 233 10.75 13.17 -13.92
N PRO A 234 10.96 14.39 -14.43
CA PRO A 234 10.42 15.60 -13.80
C PRO A 234 8.90 15.65 -13.70
N ASN A 235 8.20 15.01 -14.63
CA ASN A 235 6.73 15.01 -14.71
C ASN A 235 6.13 13.63 -14.35
N LEU A 236 6.86 12.76 -13.64
CA LEU A 236 6.38 11.42 -13.27
C LEU A 236 5.04 11.53 -12.52
N PRO A 237 3.94 10.91 -13.02
CA PRO A 237 2.67 10.85 -12.29
C PRO A 237 2.88 10.29 -10.89
N PHE A 238 2.42 11.03 -9.89
CA PHE A 238 2.68 10.71 -8.48
C PHE A 238 1.36 10.67 -7.71
N VAL A 239 1.08 9.53 -7.07
CA VAL A 239 -0.09 9.34 -6.23
C VAL A 239 0.35 9.24 -4.77
N VAL A 240 -0.23 10.09 -3.93
CA VAL A 240 -0.12 10.01 -2.48
C VAL A 240 -1.39 9.35 -1.93
N GLY A 241 -1.25 8.14 -1.41
CA GLY A 241 -2.30 7.42 -0.70
C GLY A 241 -2.53 8.03 0.69
N ILE A 242 -3.71 8.59 0.91
CA ILE A 242 -4.07 9.21 2.19
C ILE A 242 -4.53 8.14 3.16
N LEU A 243 -3.98 8.17 4.38
CA LEU A 243 -4.29 7.23 5.46
C LEU A 243 -5.77 7.33 5.84
N GLY A 244 -6.49 6.25 5.62
CA GLY A 244 -7.92 6.12 5.85
C GLY A 244 -8.28 5.26 7.05
N VAL A 245 -7.34 4.88 7.92
CA VAL A 245 -7.68 4.17 9.16
C VAL A 245 -8.64 5.04 9.96
N TYR A 246 -9.72 4.43 10.43
CA TYR A 246 -10.88 5.10 11.02
C TYR A 246 -11.81 5.82 10.03
N GLY A 247 -11.61 5.70 8.73
CA GLY A 247 -12.47 6.32 7.73
C GLY A 247 -12.31 7.85 7.65
N THR A 248 -13.31 8.51 7.06
CA THR A 248 -13.27 9.95 6.76
C THR A 248 -13.87 10.83 7.85
N ASP A 249 -14.77 10.26 8.65
CA ASP A 249 -15.44 10.97 9.74
C ASP A 249 -14.52 11.03 10.98
N PRO A 250 -14.16 12.23 11.50
CA PRO A 250 -13.39 12.35 12.74
C PRO A 250 -14.01 11.66 13.96
N ASP A 251 -15.35 11.53 14.00
CA ASP A 251 -16.12 10.99 15.13
C ASP A 251 -16.26 9.46 15.09
N SER A 252 -15.84 8.82 14.00
CA SER A 252 -15.72 7.37 13.86
C SER A 252 -14.83 6.71 14.93
N ARG A 253 -13.93 7.49 15.54
CA ARG A 253 -12.92 7.03 16.51
C ARG A 253 -13.51 6.92 17.91
N LYS A 254 -14.44 5.97 18.05
CA LYS A 254 -15.14 5.72 19.32
C LYS A 254 -14.19 5.27 20.43
N PHE A 255 -13.15 4.50 20.09
CA PHE A 255 -12.32 3.76 21.05
C PHE A 255 -10.89 4.28 21.21
N ASP A 256 -10.29 4.88 20.17
CA ASP A 256 -8.95 5.47 20.22
C ASP A 256 -8.97 6.96 19.86
N LYS A 257 -9.11 7.79 20.91
CA LYS A 257 -9.18 9.25 20.79
C LYS A 257 -7.83 9.94 20.87
N GLY A 258 -6.74 9.22 21.18
CA GLY A 258 -5.42 9.83 21.42
C GLY A 258 -4.63 10.16 20.14
N LEU A 259 -4.92 9.42 19.06
CA LEU A 259 -4.22 9.61 17.79
C LEU A 259 -4.65 10.90 17.07
N PRO A 260 -3.77 11.57 16.31
CA PRO A 260 -4.08 12.81 15.60
C PRO A 260 -4.54 12.54 14.16
N VAL A 261 -5.41 11.55 13.94
CA VAL A 261 -5.74 11.02 12.60
C VAL A 261 -6.20 12.13 11.64
N SER A 262 -7.13 12.97 12.07
CA SER A 262 -7.64 14.07 11.25
C SER A 262 -6.57 15.11 10.91
N ALA A 263 -5.71 15.46 11.88
CA ALA A 263 -4.62 16.39 11.66
C ALA A 263 -3.56 15.80 10.72
N PHE A 264 -3.28 14.49 10.85
CA PHE A 264 -2.35 13.80 9.97
C PHE A 264 -2.89 13.71 8.54
N ARG A 265 -4.15 13.32 8.36
CA ARG A 265 -4.81 13.33 7.04
C ARG A 265 -4.75 14.71 6.39
N ALA A 266 -5.04 15.76 7.16
CA ALA A 266 -4.92 17.13 6.67
C ALA A 266 -3.48 17.46 6.22
N ALA A 267 -2.45 17.00 6.94
CA ALA A 267 -1.06 17.17 6.53
C ALA A 267 -0.71 16.43 5.22
N GLN A 268 -1.28 15.24 4.99
CA GLN A 268 -1.09 14.50 3.74
C GLN A 268 -1.78 15.19 2.56
N PHE A 269 -3.02 15.64 2.72
CA PHE A 269 -3.72 16.42 1.68
C PHE A 269 -2.98 17.73 1.38
N ALA A 270 -2.57 18.46 2.43
CA ALA A 270 -1.82 19.70 2.29
C ALA A 270 -0.52 19.52 1.49
N ALA A 271 0.15 18.36 1.58
CA ALA A 271 1.35 18.08 0.79
C ALA A 271 1.07 18.09 -0.71
N VAL A 272 -0.06 17.52 -1.12
CA VAL A 272 -0.49 17.48 -2.53
C VAL A 272 -1.01 18.85 -2.97
N GLU A 273 -1.88 19.48 -2.17
CA GLU A 273 -2.47 20.79 -2.49
C GLU A 273 -1.45 21.92 -2.60
N GLN A 274 -0.39 21.88 -1.78
CA GLN A 274 0.65 22.89 -1.75
C GLN A 274 1.87 22.53 -2.60
N TYR A 275 1.87 21.36 -3.24
CA TYR A 275 3.03 20.85 -3.96
C TYR A 275 3.56 21.86 -4.99
N ASP A 276 2.71 22.31 -5.91
CA ASP A 276 3.12 23.21 -6.99
C ASP A 276 3.53 24.61 -6.52
N GLN A 277 3.16 24.99 -5.30
CA GLN A 277 3.54 26.28 -4.71
C GLN A 277 4.95 26.26 -4.12
N LYS A 278 5.42 25.07 -3.72
CA LYS A 278 6.65 24.89 -2.94
C LYS A 278 7.73 24.09 -3.66
N ALA A 279 7.35 23.20 -4.57
CA ALA A 279 8.28 22.37 -5.31
C ALA A 279 9.15 23.18 -6.28
N PRO A 280 10.37 22.71 -6.61
CA PRO A 280 11.18 23.32 -7.65
C PRO A 280 10.43 23.38 -8.98
N LYS A 281 10.61 24.46 -9.74
CA LYS A 281 9.93 24.68 -11.03
C LYS A 281 10.09 23.53 -12.04
N ALA A 282 11.21 22.82 -11.97
CA ALA A 282 11.50 21.69 -12.86
C ALA A 282 10.61 20.45 -12.58
N TYR A 283 9.93 20.40 -11.43
CA TYR A 283 9.21 19.22 -10.95
C TYR A 283 7.74 19.52 -10.64
N LEU A 284 7.12 20.54 -11.24
CA LEU A 284 5.72 20.89 -10.98
C LEU A 284 4.72 19.92 -11.67
N GLY A 285 3.50 19.87 -11.14
CA GLY A 285 2.35 19.16 -11.69
C GLY A 285 2.34 17.65 -11.41
N ASN A 286 1.32 16.97 -11.91
CA ASN A 286 1.18 15.51 -11.90
C ASN A 286 1.29 14.86 -10.51
N VAL A 287 0.75 15.51 -9.48
CA VAL A 287 0.63 14.94 -8.12
C VAL A 287 -0.84 14.94 -7.73
N ILE A 288 -1.36 13.79 -7.30
CA ILE A 288 -2.74 13.67 -6.80
C ILE A 288 -2.79 12.88 -5.49
N ALA A 289 -3.86 13.11 -4.74
CA ALA A 289 -4.19 12.34 -3.54
C ALA A 289 -5.26 11.29 -3.86
N VAL A 290 -5.11 10.09 -3.32
CA VAL A 290 -6.17 9.05 -3.34
C VAL A 290 -6.52 8.69 -1.91
N ASP A 291 -7.77 8.95 -1.53
CA ASP A 291 -8.23 8.74 -0.16
C ASP A 291 -8.66 7.29 0.09
N SER A 292 -8.00 6.61 1.02
CA SER A 292 -8.40 5.26 1.45
C SER A 292 -9.50 5.25 2.51
N GLY A 293 -9.86 6.42 3.07
CA GLY A 293 -10.88 6.56 4.12
C GLY A 293 -12.24 5.95 3.76
N PRO A 294 -12.79 6.19 2.56
CA PRO A 294 -14.04 5.58 2.11
C PRO A 294 -14.03 4.04 2.01
N PHE A 295 -12.86 3.42 2.13
CA PHE A 295 -12.68 1.97 2.06
C PHE A 295 -12.52 1.31 3.43
N PHE A 296 -12.40 2.08 4.52
CA PHE A 296 -12.25 1.55 5.88
C PHE A 296 -13.57 0.99 6.41
N GLU A 297 -13.53 -0.20 7.01
CA GLU A 297 -14.72 -0.90 7.51
C GLU A 297 -14.98 -0.57 8.99
N LEU A 298 -15.81 0.46 9.22
CA LEU A 298 -16.15 0.94 10.56
C LEU A 298 -16.83 -0.13 11.42
N GLU A 299 -17.76 -0.91 10.87
CA GLU A 299 -18.45 -1.97 11.61
C GLU A 299 -17.48 -3.09 12.04
N LEU A 300 -16.54 -3.46 11.17
CA LEU A 300 -15.51 -4.43 11.51
C LEU A 300 -14.52 -3.87 12.55
N SER A 301 -14.29 -2.55 12.54
CA SER A 301 -13.51 -1.87 13.59
C SER A 301 -14.23 -1.90 14.94
N ASP A 302 -15.55 -1.70 14.99
CA ASP A 302 -16.33 -1.85 16.22
C ASP A 302 -16.17 -3.28 16.81
N LEU A 303 -16.20 -4.32 15.97
CA LEU A 303 -15.94 -5.70 16.39
C LEU A 303 -14.50 -5.93 16.88
N TYR A 304 -13.51 -5.34 16.20
CA TYR A 304 -12.12 -5.38 16.63
C TYR A 304 -11.96 -4.84 18.05
N TRP A 305 -12.57 -3.69 18.34
CA TRP A 305 -12.48 -3.05 19.66
C TRP A 305 -13.23 -3.81 20.73
N LYS A 306 -14.43 -4.33 20.43
CA LYS A 306 -15.14 -5.23 21.34
C LYS A 306 -14.26 -6.41 21.72
N ARG A 307 -13.65 -7.10 20.75
CA ARG A 307 -12.77 -8.25 21.02
C ARG A 307 -11.51 -7.87 21.79
N ARG A 308 -10.86 -6.75 21.42
CA ARG A 308 -9.62 -6.28 22.02
C ARG A 308 -9.81 -5.89 23.49
N LEU A 309 -10.77 -5.02 23.77
CA LEU A 309 -11.01 -4.47 25.10
C LEU A 309 -11.53 -5.54 26.05
N THR A 310 -12.54 -6.31 25.64
CA THR A 310 -13.09 -7.37 26.50
C THR A 310 -12.05 -8.47 26.76
N GLY A 311 -11.20 -8.79 25.78
CA GLY A 311 -10.08 -9.70 25.96
C GLY A 311 -9.04 -9.21 26.97
N GLU A 312 -8.68 -7.92 26.92
CA GLU A 312 -7.82 -7.27 27.91
C GLU A 312 -8.45 -7.31 29.30
N TRP A 313 -9.72 -6.88 29.42
CA TRP A 313 -10.39 -6.82 30.71
C TRP A 313 -10.60 -8.21 31.33
N LYS A 314 -10.99 -9.22 30.54
CA LYS A 314 -11.06 -10.62 31.02
C LYS A 314 -9.72 -11.11 31.55
N ARG A 315 -8.60 -10.72 30.92
CA ARG A 315 -7.25 -11.03 31.42
C ARG A 315 -6.99 -10.33 32.74
N ARG A 316 -7.29 -9.04 32.85
CA ARG A 316 -7.12 -8.26 34.08
C ARG A 316 -7.97 -8.79 35.24
N VAL A 317 -9.20 -9.24 34.97
CA VAL A 317 -10.05 -9.93 35.95
C VAL A 317 -9.38 -11.22 36.43
N LYS A 318 -8.85 -12.05 35.52
CA LYS A 318 -8.11 -13.27 35.89
C LYS A 318 -6.86 -12.99 36.74
N LEU A 319 -6.21 -11.86 36.51
CA LEU A 319 -5.02 -11.42 37.26
C LEU A 319 -5.35 -10.70 38.58
N GLY A 320 -6.62 -10.43 38.86
CA GLY A 320 -7.04 -9.66 40.05
C GLY A 320 -6.79 -8.15 39.93
N GLU A 321 -6.41 -7.65 38.75
CA GLU A 321 -6.17 -6.23 38.46
C GLU A 321 -7.46 -5.45 38.15
N MET A 322 -8.58 -6.17 38.03
CA MET A 322 -9.91 -5.62 37.77
C MET A 322 -10.97 -6.50 38.43
N THR A 323 -12.00 -5.90 39.02
CA THR A 323 -13.14 -6.65 39.57
C THR A 323 -14.13 -7.05 38.48
N LEU A 324 -14.93 -8.10 38.72
CA LEU A 324 -15.99 -8.49 37.80
C LEU A 324 -17.07 -7.41 37.63
N GLU A 325 -17.34 -6.66 38.70
CA GLU A 325 -18.24 -5.49 38.66
C GLU A 325 -17.68 -4.43 37.70
N LYS A 326 -16.39 -4.08 37.85
CA LYS A 326 -15.74 -3.11 36.96
C LYS A 326 -15.75 -3.56 35.51
N TYR A 327 -15.50 -4.83 35.25
CA TYR A 327 -15.63 -5.41 33.90
C TYR A 327 -17.03 -5.18 33.30
N ARG A 328 -18.09 -5.43 34.07
CA ARG A 328 -19.48 -5.23 33.60
C ARG A 328 -19.81 -3.76 33.37
N GLU A 329 -19.33 -2.86 34.22
CA GLU A 329 -19.46 -1.41 34.01
C GLU A 329 -18.81 -0.97 32.70
N GLU A 330 -17.59 -1.43 32.43
CA GLU A 330 -16.88 -1.11 31.19
C GLU A 330 -17.59 -1.70 29.96
N CYS A 331 -18.10 -2.93 30.03
CA CYS A 331 -18.91 -3.50 28.94
C CYS A 331 -20.19 -2.70 28.70
N ALA A 332 -20.89 -2.27 29.75
CA ALA A 332 -22.08 -1.43 29.63
C ALA A 332 -21.75 -0.05 29.02
N ARG A 333 -20.62 0.55 29.41
CA ARG A 333 -20.15 1.86 28.91
C ARG A 333 -19.97 1.89 27.39
N TYR A 334 -19.53 0.78 26.79
CA TYR A 334 -19.33 0.67 25.35
C TYR A 334 -20.42 -0.14 24.62
N GLY A 335 -21.47 -0.59 25.33
CA GLY A 335 -22.54 -1.39 24.74
C GLY A 335 -22.10 -2.79 24.31
N PHE A 336 -21.08 -3.37 24.93
CA PHE A 336 -20.56 -4.69 24.59
C PHE A 336 -21.35 -5.88 25.15
N GLY A 337 -22.46 -5.62 25.85
CA GLY A 337 -23.30 -6.66 26.44
C GLY A 337 -22.55 -7.42 27.54
N ASP A 338 -22.52 -8.75 27.44
CA ASP A 338 -21.73 -9.62 28.33
C ASP A 338 -20.21 -9.60 28.02
N GLY A 339 -19.84 -8.92 26.94
CA GLY A 339 -18.47 -8.79 26.45
C GLY A 339 -17.98 -9.99 25.64
N ASP A 340 -18.85 -10.93 25.28
CA ASP A 340 -18.57 -11.95 24.27
C ASP A 340 -19.06 -11.50 22.89
N LEU A 341 -18.38 -11.96 21.85
CA LEU A 341 -18.91 -11.84 20.49
C LEU A 341 -20.08 -12.82 20.36
N THR A 342 -21.19 -12.36 19.79
CA THR A 342 -22.25 -13.25 19.35
C THR A 342 -21.72 -14.19 18.27
N SER A 343 -22.41 -15.30 18.03
CA SER A 343 -22.02 -16.23 16.95
C SER A 343 -21.96 -15.55 15.59
N ASP A 344 -22.78 -14.53 15.34
CA ASP A 344 -22.81 -13.80 14.08
C ASP A 344 -21.63 -12.83 13.97
N GLU A 345 -21.34 -12.09 15.03
CA GLU A 345 -20.15 -11.23 15.12
C GLU A 345 -18.85 -12.03 14.96
N GLN A 346 -18.77 -13.22 15.57
CA GLN A 346 -17.63 -14.11 15.43
C GLN A 346 -17.47 -14.59 13.98
N ARG A 347 -18.57 -15.02 13.33
CA ARG A 347 -18.54 -15.41 11.91
C ARG A 347 -18.13 -14.26 10.99
N THR A 348 -18.60 -13.04 11.26
CA THR A 348 -18.17 -11.85 10.53
C THR A 348 -16.69 -11.58 10.74
N TRP A 349 -16.20 -11.64 11.98
CA TRP A 349 -14.78 -11.44 12.27
C TRP A 349 -13.89 -12.44 11.52
N ASP A 350 -14.21 -13.73 11.61
CA ASP A 350 -13.41 -14.82 11.03
C ASP A 350 -13.36 -14.77 9.50
N ARG A 351 -14.42 -14.26 8.86
CA ARG A 351 -14.50 -14.10 7.40
C ARG A 351 -13.92 -12.78 6.90
N CYS A 352 -13.99 -11.69 7.66
CA CYS A 352 -13.70 -10.36 7.13
C CYS A 352 -12.36 -9.77 7.58
N ALA A 353 -11.79 -10.23 8.70
CA ALA A 353 -10.58 -9.66 9.28
C ALA A 353 -9.42 -10.66 9.36
N SER A 354 -8.21 -10.19 9.03
CA SER A 354 -6.97 -10.97 9.17
C SER A 354 -5.84 -10.21 9.87
N ASN A 355 -6.11 -9.00 10.37
CA ASN A 355 -5.14 -8.17 11.07
C ASN A 355 -5.81 -7.15 12.01
N ALA A 356 -5.01 -6.25 12.59
CA ALA A 356 -5.47 -5.15 13.43
C ALA A 356 -5.87 -3.92 12.61
N GLU A 357 -6.54 -2.97 13.28
CA GLU A 357 -7.11 -1.77 12.65
C GLU A 357 -6.10 -0.89 11.90
N TYR A 358 -4.87 -0.78 12.43
CA TYR A 358 -3.81 0.02 11.83
C TYR A 358 -3.34 -0.52 10.47
N HIS A 359 -3.70 -1.77 10.18
CA HIS A 359 -3.55 -2.46 8.91
C HIS A 359 -4.88 -2.69 8.19
N TYR A 360 -5.85 -1.77 8.35
CA TYR A 360 -7.18 -1.87 7.74
C TYR A 360 -7.86 -3.22 8.05
N LEU A 361 -7.62 -3.75 9.25
CA LEU A 361 -8.17 -5.02 9.74
C LEU A 361 -7.73 -6.24 8.90
N GLY A 362 -6.79 -6.07 7.97
CA GLY A 362 -6.48 -7.07 6.96
C GLY A 362 -7.66 -7.37 6.03
N SER A 363 -8.54 -6.40 5.79
CA SER A 363 -9.72 -6.59 4.96
C SER A 363 -9.38 -6.63 3.48
N GLY A 364 -9.64 -7.76 2.81
CA GLY A 364 -9.58 -7.86 1.35
C GLY A 364 -10.44 -6.81 0.66
N LYS A 365 -11.62 -6.52 1.21
CA LYS A 365 -12.52 -5.48 0.71
C LYS A 365 -11.87 -4.10 0.69
N THR A 366 -11.13 -3.74 1.74
CA THR A 366 -10.43 -2.45 1.78
C THR A 366 -9.25 -2.43 0.80
N PHE A 367 -8.38 -3.44 0.85
CA PHE A 367 -7.16 -3.45 0.03
C PHE A 367 -7.43 -3.57 -1.47
N VAL A 368 -8.43 -4.35 -1.87
CA VAL A 368 -8.81 -4.51 -3.29
C VAL A 368 -9.40 -3.22 -3.85
N ARG A 369 -10.36 -2.60 -3.14
CA ARG A 369 -10.93 -1.31 -3.55
C ARG A 369 -9.87 -0.22 -3.65
N PHE A 370 -8.96 -0.16 -2.67
CA PHE A 370 -7.92 0.87 -2.65
C PHE A 370 -6.88 0.65 -3.76
N GLY A 371 -6.43 -0.60 -3.97
CA GLY A 371 -5.52 -0.94 -5.07
C GLY A 371 -6.08 -0.57 -6.44
N LYS A 372 -7.37 -0.87 -6.67
CA LYS A 372 -8.08 -0.46 -7.89
C LYS A 372 -8.17 1.06 -8.04
N ALA A 373 -8.57 1.77 -6.99
CA ALA A 373 -8.66 3.24 -7.01
C ALA A 373 -7.31 3.91 -7.32
N LEU A 374 -6.20 3.37 -6.78
CA LEU A 374 -4.85 3.84 -7.09
C LEU A 374 -4.50 3.66 -8.57
N ALA A 375 -4.84 2.50 -9.16
CA ALA A 375 -4.60 2.22 -10.57
C ALA A 375 -5.44 3.12 -11.49
N GLU A 376 -6.75 3.18 -11.24
CA GLU A 376 -7.69 4.02 -12.00
C GLU A 376 -7.28 5.50 -11.98
N SER A 377 -6.79 5.99 -10.84
CA SER A 377 -6.33 7.38 -10.71
C SER A 377 -5.09 7.65 -11.59
N LEU A 378 -4.15 6.71 -11.68
CA LEU A 378 -3.00 6.85 -12.59
C LEU A 378 -3.41 6.74 -14.06
N LEU A 379 -4.36 5.86 -14.39
CA LEU A 379 -4.91 5.78 -15.74
C LEU A 379 -5.59 7.09 -16.15
N GLU A 380 -6.32 7.73 -15.24
CA GLU A 380 -6.94 9.04 -15.48
C GLU A 380 -5.89 10.13 -15.74
N MET A 381 -4.80 10.16 -14.97
CA MET A 381 -3.71 11.12 -15.18
C MET A 381 -2.97 10.95 -16.51
N GLN A 382 -3.06 9.77 -17.13
CA GLN A 382 -2.43 9.45 -18.41
C GLN A 382 -3.34 9.74 -19.61
N LYS A 383 -4.60 10.13 -19.38
CA LYS A 383 -5.48 10.56 -20.47
C LYS A 383 -4.96 11.89 -21.06
N PRO A 384 -4.93 12.01 -22.40
CA PRO A 384 -4.36 13.15 -23.11
C PRO A 384 -5.12 14.46 -22.92
#